data_AF-A0A2S1T2D4-F1
#
_entry.id   AF-A0A2S1T2D4-F1
#
_cell.length_a   1.000
_cell.length_b   1.000
_cell.length_c   1.000
_cell.angle_alpha   90.00
_cell.angle_beta   90.00
_cell.angle_gamma   90.00
#
_symmetry.space_group_name_H-M   'P 1'
#
loop_
_entity.id
_entity.type
_entity.pdbx_description
1 polymer ?
#
loop_
_entity_poly.entity_id
_entity_poly.type
_entity_poly.pdbx_seq_one_letter_code
_entity_poly.pdbx_strand_id
1 'polypeptide(L)'
;MAAPQQDAPDGRGSRQSRWTEPDLVAVTEQIKALSALTNREFAAELAAFIATDNDDRDQVVAYAIRSPELVRKARRLIPDIVREPEKYLPAVPGESNNAHRRRLAQVRARAEHEAEILFRVQAGMVARRGHLMPEPSPRSRARRRLADEYPERFLELVRAEEEADRARAAERTAERKRQRDAAGQ
;
A
#
# COMPACT_ATOMS: atom_id res chain seq x y z
N MET A 1 -48.98 -30.76 -35.11
CA MET A 1 -48.17 -29.68 -35.72
C MET A 1 -47.34 -29.06 -34.62
N ALA A 2 -46.02 -29.32 -34.63
CA ALA A 2 -45.07 -28.78 -33.67
C ALA A 2 -44.52 -27.45 -34.20
N ALA A 3 -44.53 -26.41 -33.37
CA ALA A 3 -43.83 -25.16 -33.66
C ALA A 3 -42.33 -25.32 -33.34
N PRO A 4 -41.43 -24.77 -34.17
CA PRO A 4 -39.99 -24.96 -33.96
C PRO A 4 -39.51 -24.14 -32.75
N GLN A 5 -38.88 -24.82 -31.80
CA GLN A 5 -38.01 -24.19 -30.81
C GLN A 5 -36.79 -23.64 -31.54
N GLN A 6 -36.73 -22.31 -31.69
CA GLN A 6 -35.51 -21.63 -32.08
C GLN A 6 -34.60 -21.52 -30.86
N ASP A 7 -33.54 -22.32 -30.87
CA ASP A 7 -32.33 -22.04 -30.09
C ASP A 7 -31.78 -20.67 -30.49
N ALA A 8 -31.77 -19.74 -29.54
CA ALA A 8 -30.94 -18.55 -29.61
C ALA A 8 -30.32 -18.32 -28.22
N PRO A 9 -29.01 -18.56 -28.03
CA PRO A 9 -28.32 -18.02 -26.86
C PRO A 9 -28.18 -16.51 -27.05
N ASP A 10 -28.80 -15.75 -26.16
CA ASP A 10 -28.71 -14.30 -26.10
C ASP A 10 -27.24 -13.84 -25.98
N GLY A 11 -26.69 -13.39 -27.11
CA GLY A 11 -25.32 -12.89 -27.25
C GLY A 11 -25.04 -11.52 -26.62
N ARG A 12 -25.77 -11.11 -25.57
CA ARG A 12 -25.53 -9.85 -24.85
C ARG A 12 -25.95 -9.97 -23.39
N GLY A 13 -25.02 -10.29 -22.48
CA GLY A 13 -25.34 -10.20 -21.06
C GLY A 13 -24.29 -10.64 -20.04
N SER A 14 -23.34 -11.51 -20.39
CA SER A 14 -22.37 -12.03 -19.41
C SER A 14 -21.03 -11.28 -19.44
N ARG A 15 -21.06 -9.96 -19.27
CA ARG A 15 -19.94 -9.29 -18.56
C ARG A 15 -20.15 -9.48 -17.05
N GLN A 16 -20.36 -10.71 -16.61
CA GLN A 16 -20.05 -11.04 -15.24
C GLN A 16 -18.55 -10.81 -15.14
N SER A 17 -18.17 -9.75 -14.42
CA SER A 17 -16.80 -9.56 -13.97
C SER A 17 -16.25 -10.93 -13.62
N ARG A 18 -15.09 -11.28 -14.20
CA ARG A 18 -14.31 -12.50 -13.92
C ARG A 18 -13.77 -12.43 -12.48
N TRP A 19 -14.67 -12.17 -11.54
CA TRP A 19 -14.47 -12.03 -10.12
C TRP A 19 -14.64 -13.44 -9.57
N THR A 20 -13.63 -14.25 -9.83
CA THR A 20 -13.52 -15.55 -9.20
C THR A 20 -13.08 -15.27 -7.76
N GLU A 21 -13.90 -15.65 -6.78
CA GLU A 21 -13.45 -15.61 -5.40
C GLU A 21 -12.20 -16.51 -5.27
N PRO A 22 -11.11 -16.03 -4.65
CA PRO A 22 -9.90 -16.82 -4.51
C PRO A 22 -10.17 -18.01 -3.58
N ASP A 23 -9.42 -19.09 -3.78
CA ASP A 23 -9.46 -20.24 -2.88
C ASP A 23 -9.13 -19.80 -1.44
N LEU A 24 -10.11 -19.91 -0.54
CA LEU A 24 -10.00 -19.51 0.85
C LEU A 24 -8.93 -20.29 1.60
N VAL A 25 -8.68 -21.56 1.23
CA VAL A 25 -7.62 -22.37 1.84
C VAL A 25 -6.27 -21.81 1.44
N ALA A 26 -6.04 -21.57 0.15
CA ALA A 26 -4.82 -20.94 -0.34
C ALA A 26 -4.59 -19.55 0.29
N VAL A 27 -5.64 -18.73 0.41
CA VAL A 27 -5.54 -17.41 1.08
C VAL A 27 -5.13 -17.55 2.54
N THR A 28 -5.71 -18.50 3.27
CA THR A 28 -5.40 -18.71 4.69
C THR A 28 -3.95 -19.17 4.88
N GLU A 29 -3.46 -20.08 4.03
CA GLU A 29 -2.07 -20.52 4.05
C GLU A 29 -1.11 -19.37 3.68
N GLN A 30 -1.48 -18.55 2.69
CA GLN A 30 -0.69 -17.39 2.32
C GLN A 30 -0.64 -16.34 3.44
N ILE A 31 -1.74 -16.12 4.19
CA ILE A 31 -1.74 -15.25 5.37
C ILE A 31 -0.77 -15.79 6.43
N LYS A 32 -0.79 -17.10 6.71
CA LYS A 32 0.14 -17.73 7.66
C LYS A 32 1.58 -17.52 7.22
N ALA A 33 1.90 -17.81 5.96
CA ALA A 33 3.23 -17.64 5.39
C ALA A 33 3.73 -16.18 5.54
N LEU A 34 2.92 -15.21 5.12
CA LEU A 34 3.27 -13.79 5.17
C LEU A 34 3.32 -13.22 6.60
N SER A 35 2.53 -13.75 7.52
CA SER A 35 2.53 -13.33 8.93
C SER A 35 3.78 -13.77 9.68
N ALA A 36 4.34 -14.92 9.31
CA ALA A 36 5.58 -15.46 9.88
C ALA A 36 6.84 -14.65 9.48
N LEU A 37 6.79 -13.90 8.38
CA LEU A 37 7.90 -13.08 7.91
C LEU A 37 8.20 -11.92 8.86
N THR A 38 9.49 -11.56 8.96
CA THR A 38 9.91 -10.32 9.60
C THR A 38 9.36 -9.10 8.84
N ASN A 39 9.42 -7.90 9.45
CA ASN A 39 8.98 -6.68 8.76
C ASN A 39 9.80 -6.41 7.49
N ARG A 40 11.09 -6.76 7.49
CA ARG A 40 11.97 -6.55 6.35
C ARG A 40 11.62 -7.48 5.19
N GLU A 41 11.45 -8.77 5.47
CA GLU A 41 11.06 -9.77 4.47
C GLU A 41 9.67 -9.46 3.92
N PHE A 42 8.71 -9.17 4.79
CA PHE A 42 7.36 -8.80 4.36
C PHE A 42 7.33 -7.51 3.54
N ALA A 43 8.19 -6.52 3.83
CA ALA A 43 8.30 -5.31 3.02
C ALA A 43 8.84 -5.63 1.61
N ALA A 44 9.78 -6.57 1.48
CA ALA A 44 10.28 -7.02 0.18
C ALA A 44 9.19 -7.75 -0.62
N GLU A 45 8.45 -8.67 0.01
CA GLU A 45 7.30 -9.36 -0.61
C GLU A 45 6.21 -8.37 -1.04
N LEU A 46 5.88 -7.41 -0.18
CA LEU A 46 4.91 -6.36 -0.49
C LEU A 46 5.37 -5.49 -1.66
N ALA A 47 6.65 -5.12 -1.72
CA ALA A 47 7.20 -4.35 -2.82
C ALA A 47 7.20 -5.13 -4.14
N ALA A 48 7.52 -6.43 -4.09
CA ALA A 48 7.44 -7.32 -5.26
C ALA A 48 6.00 -7.44 -5.76
N PHE A 49 5.03 -7.67 -4.87
CA PHE A 49 3.61 -7.69 -5.20
C PHE A 49 3.14 -6.37 -5.85
N ILE A 50 3.56 -5.22 -5.30
CA ILE A 50 3.22 -3.90 -5.86
C ILE A 50 3.85 -3.69 -7.24
N ALA A 51 5.08 -4.18 -7.44
CA ALA A 51 5.80 -4.08 -8.70
C ALA A 51 5.17 -4.89 -9.82
N THR A 52 4.49 -6.00 -9.51
CA THR A 52 3.74 -6.79 -10.49
C THR A 52 2.59 -5.97 -11.10
N ASP A 53 2.42 -6.09 -12.42
CA ASP A 53 1.32 -5.49 -13.16
C ASP A 53 -0.02 -6.03 -12.67
N ASN A 54 -1.05 -5.18 -12.64
CA ASN A 54 -2.34 -5.52 -12.03
C ASN A 54 -2.98 -6.78 -12.63
N ASP A 55 -2.78 -7.01 -13.93
CA ASP A 55 -3.33 -8.16 -14.66
C ASP A 55 -2.61 -9.48 -14.30
N ASP A 56 -1.35 -9.39 -13.89
CA ASP A 56 -0.48 -10.53 -13.53
C ASP A 56 -0.41 -10.76 -12.00
N ARG A 57 -1.12 -9.94 -11.20
CA ARG A 57 -1.10 -10.08 -9.75
C ARG A 57 -1.83 -11.33 -9.31
N ASP A 58 -1.14 -12.13 -8.49
CA ASP A 58 -1.77 -13.25 -7.80
C ASP A 58 -2.86 -12.74 -6.84
N GLN A 59 -4.09 -13.18 -7.10
CA GLN A 59 -5.26 -12.82 -6.30
C GLN A 59 -5.15 -13.36 -4.88
N VAL A 60 -4.58 -14.55 -4.67
CA VAL A 60 -4.40 -15.14 -3.34
C VAL A 60 -3.51 -14.23 -2.48
N VAL A 61 -2.41 -13.76 -3.06
CA VAL A 61 -1.48 -12.83 -2.40
C VAL A 61 -2.16 -11.49 -2.12
N ALA A 62 -2.92 -10.94 -3.08
CA ALA A 62 -3.65 -9.70 -2.89
C ALA A 62 -4.64 -9.77 -1.73
N TYR A 63 -5.41 -10.86 -1.63
CA TYR A 63 -6.37 -11.06 -0.53
C TYR A 63 -5.65 -11.28 0.80
N ALA A 64 -4.55 -12.02 0.82
CA ALA A 64 -3.76 -12.23 2.01
C ALA A 64 -3.19 -10.90 2.55
N ILE A 65 -2.56 -10.08 1.71
CA ILE A 65 -2.00 -8.77 2.11
C ILE A 65 -3.09 -7.84 2.69
N ARG A 66 -4.30 -7.90 2.11
CA ARG A 66 -5.47 -7.10 2.52
C ARG A 66 -6.27 -7.76 3.65
N SER A 67 -5.78 -8.85 4.24
CA SER A 67 -6.48 -9.52 5.32
C SER A 67 -6.46 -8.69 6.62
N PRO A 68 -7.40 -8.93 7.55
CA PRO A 68 -7.40 -8.29 8.87
C PRO A 68 -6.08 -8.38 9.64
N GLU A 69 -5.37 -9.49 9.48
CA GLU A 69 -4.12 -9.82 10.15
C GLU A 69 -2.95 -8.99 9.60
N LEU A 70 -2.93 -8.76 8.28
CA LEU A 70 -1.78 -8.16 7.59
C LEU A 70 -1.99 -6.69 7.20
N VAL A 71 -3.24 -6.21 7.09
CA VAL A 71 -3.55 -4.85 6.61
C VAL A 71 -2.81 -3.77 7.40
N ARG A 72 -2.70 -3.90 8.72
CA ARG A 72 -1.98 -2.93 9.57
C ARG A 72 -0.47 -2.95 9.32
N LYS A 73 0.10 -4.16 9.17
CA LYS A 73 1.52 -4.37 8.89
C LYS A 73 1.87 -3.79 7.51
N ALA A 74 1.06 -4.07 6.49
CA ALA A 74 1.21 -3.55 5.14
C ALA A 74 1.12 -2.02 5.09
N ARG A 75 0.07 -1.42 5.69
CA ARG A 75 -0.09 0.04 5.72
C ARG A 75 1.08 0.78 6.35
N ARG A 76 1.72 0.19 7.38
CA ARG A 76 2.88 0.79 8.03
C ARG A 76 4.10 0.83 7.11
N LEU A 77 4.24 -0.13 6.19
CA LEU A 77 5.43 -0.31 5.37
C LEU A 77 5.33 0.39 4.00
N ILE A 78 4.12 0.64 3.49
CA ILE A 78 3.95 1.34 2.20
C ILE A 78 4.67 2.70 2.12
N PRO A 79 4.64 3.58 3.14
CA PRO A 79 5.35 4.85 3.08
C PRO A 79 6.86 4.69 2.82
N ASP A 80 7.49 3.68 3.40
CA ASP A 80 8.90 3.38 3.17
C ASP A 80 9.15 2.90 1.73
N ILE A 81 8.26 2.07 1.18
CA ILE A 81 8.32 1.60 -0.22
C ILE A 81 8.14 2.76 -1.20
N VAL A 82 7.24 3.71 -0.92
CA VAL A 82 7.03 4.91 -1.76
C VAL A 82 8.27 5.81 -1.74
N ARG A 83 8.83 6.06 -0.55
CA ARG A 83 9.99 6.95 -0.38
C ARG A 83 11.25 6.34 -1.01
N GLU A 84 11.51 5.07 -0.77
CA GLU A 84 12.77 4.41 -1.10
C GLU A 84 12.56 3.07 -1.84
N PRO A 85 11.90 3.07 -3.02
CA PRO A 85 11.57 1.83 -3.74
C PRO A 85 12.81 1.02 -4.16
N GLU A 86 13.93 1.71 -4.38
CA GLU A 86 15.22 1.11 -4.76
C GLU A 86 15.77 0.13 -3.71
N LYS A 87 15.41 0.31 -2.43
CA LYS A 87 15.81 -0.61 -1.35
C LYS A 87 15.20 -2.00 -1.50
N TYR A 88 14.06 -2.08 -2.18
CA TYR A 88 13.27 -3.31 -2.33
C TYR A 88 13.30 -3.84 -3.76
N LEU A 89 13.52 -2.96 -4.74
CA LEU A 89 13.50 -3.28 -6.17
C LEU A 89 14.83 -2.84 -6.82
N PRO A 90 15.88 -3.66 -6.73
CA PRO A 90 17.15 -3.34 -7.35
C PRO A 90 17.03 -3.24 -8.88
N ALA A 91 18.01 -2.57 -9.51
CA ALA A 91 18.10 -2.49 -10.96
C ALA A 91 18.24 -3.90 -11.56
N VAL A 92 17.52 -4.15 -12.66
CA VAL A 92 17.61 -5.42 -13.37
C VAL A 92 18.87 -5.40 -14.25
N PRO A 93 19.66 -6.49 -14.33
CA PRO A 93 20.81 -6.55 -15.22
C PRO A 93 20.40 -6.25 -16.68
N GLY A 94 21.11 -5.31 -17.33
CA GLY A 94 20.81 -4.87 -18.70
C GLY A 94 19.68 -3.83 -18.82
N GLU A 95 19.07 -3.41 -17.72
CA GLU A 95 18.06 -2.34 -17.69
C GLU A 95 18.73 -0.97 -17.93
N SER A 96 18.20 -0.18 -18.87
CA SER A 96 18.67 1.21 -19.04
C SER A 96 18.29 2.06 -17.84
N ASN A 97 19.10 3.09 -17.53
CA ASN A 97 18.80 4.03 -16.44
C ASN A 97 17.41 4.68 -16.57
N ASN A 98 16.96 4.94 -17.80
CA ASN A 98 15.63 5.51 -18.03
C ASN A 98 14.51 4.49 -17.77
N ALA A 99 14.69 3.23 -18.20
CA ALA A 99 13.75 2.15 -17.90
C ALA A 99 13.63 1.92 -16.39
N HIS A 100 14.75 1.93 -15.68
CA HIS A 100 14.79 1.79 -14.22
C HIS A 100 13.99 2.90 -13.52
N ARG A 101 14.26 4.18 -13.87
CA ARG A 101 13.52 5.32 -13.31
C ARG A 101 12.01 5.23 -13.58
N ARG A 102 11.63 4.82 -14.79
CA ARG A 102 10.21 4.63 -15.15
C ARG A 102 9.56 3.53 -14.32
N ARG A 103 10.24 2.40 -14.13
CA ARG A 103 9.78 1.29 -13.29
C ARG A 103 9.56 1.74 -11.85
N LEU A 104 10.51 2.47 -11.27
CA LEU A 104 10.37 2.99 -9.90
C LEU A 104 9.21 4.00 -9.78
N ALA A 105 9.01 4.88 -10.76
CA ALA A 105 7.88 5.80 -10.76
C ALA A 105 6.53 5.07 -10.82
N GLN A 106 6.42 4.00 -11.63
CA GLN A 106 5.24 3.16 -11.68
C GLN A 106 4.98 2.44 -10.36
N VAL A 107 6.03 1.90 -9.72
CA VAL A 107 5.93 1.28 -8.40
C VAL A 107 5.41 2.27 -7.37
N ARG A 108 5.91 3.52 -7.35
CA ARG A 108 5.43 4.55 -6.43
C ARG A 108 3.92 4.80 -6.59
N ALA A 109 3.47 5.02 -7.83
CA ALA A 109 2.05 5.24 -8.12
C ALA A 109 1.19 4.04 -7.70
N ARG A 110 1.66 2.81 -7.93
CA ARG A 110 0.97 1.59 -7.50
C ARG A 110 0.97 1.42 -5.99
N ALA A 111 2.05 1.77 -5.32
CA ALA A 111 2.15 1.72 -3.85
C ALA A 111 1.19 2.71 -3.20
N GLU A 112 1.07 3.93 -3.74
CA GLU A 112 0.09 4.92 -3.30
C GLU A 112 -1.34 4.42 -3.47
N HIS A 113 -1.64 3.82 -4.63
CA HIS A 113 -2.94 3.21 -4.90
C HIS A 113 -3.25 2.06 -3.93
N GLU A 114 -2.28 1.18 -3.67
CA GLU A 114 -2.45 0.08 -2.70
C GLU A 114 -2.65 0.63 -1.27
N ALA A 115 -2.00 1.74 -0.91
CA ALA A 115 -2.22 2.42 0.37
C ALA A 115 -3.69 2.85 0.54
N GLU A 116 -4.30 3.35 -0.52
CA GLU A 116 -5.71 3.73 -0.53
C GLU A 116 -6.64 2.51 -0.37
N ILE A 117 -6.33 1.40 -1.05
CA ILE A 117 -7.08 0.14 -0.90
C ILE A 117 -7.00 -0.34 0.55
N LEU A 118 -5.80 -0.43 1.11
CA LEU A 118 -5.62 -0.88 2.49
C LEU A 118 -6.30 0.06 3.50
N PHE A 119 -6.32 1.37 3.24
CA PHE A 119 -7.09 2.32 4.03
C PHE A 119 -8.58 1.97 4.03
N ARG A 120 -9.17 1.73 2.85
CA ARG A 120 -10.59 1.37 2.71
C ARG A 120 -10.91 0.04 3.37
N VAL A 121 -10.05 -0.97 3.21
CA VAL A 121 -10.19 -2.27 3.88
C VAL A 121 -10.22 -2.09 5.40
N GLN A 122 -9.24 -1.36 5.96
CA GLN A 122 -9.21 -1.10 7.39
C GLN A 122 -10.43 -0.29 7.84
N ALA A 123 -10.88 0.69 7.06
CA ALA A 123 -12.09 1.45 7.37
C ALA A 123 -13.33 0.58 7.39
N GLY A 124 -13.48 -0.35 6.43
CA GLY A 124 -14.55 -1.33 6.42
C GLY A 124 -14.52 -2.27 7.64
N MET A 125 -13.33 -2.70 8.08
CA MET A 125 -13.19 -3.51 9.30
C MET A 125 -13.61 -2.75 10.56
N VAL A 126 -13.24 -1.47 10.66
CA VAL A 126 -13.60 -0.60 11.79
C VAL A 126 -15.12 -0.34 11.77
N ALA A 127 -15.69 -0.10 10.60
CA ALA A 127 -17.14 0.06 10.39
C ALA A 127 -17.95 -1.14 10.86
N ARG A 128 -17.50 -2.37 10.56
CA ARG A 128 -18.15 -3.62 11.03
C ARG A 128 -18.18 -3.74 12.56
N ARG A 129 -17.29 -3.04 13.28
CA ARG A 129 -17.28 -2.99 14.75
C ARG A 129 -18.17 -1.88 15.32
N GLY A 130 -18.97 -1.22 14.48
CA GLY A 130 -19.83 -0.10 14.90
C GLY A 130 -19.10 1.23 14.99
N HIS A 131 -17.86 1.32 14.51
CA HIS A 131 -17.08 2.56 14.49
C HIS A 131 -16.90 3.03 13.05
N LEU A 132 -17.33 4.23 12.70
CA LEU A 132 -16.90 4.84 11.44
C LEU A 132 -15.45 5.31 11.62
N MET A 133 -14.53 4.88 10.75
CA MET A 133 -13.27 5.62 10.62
C MET A 133 -13.66 7.06 10.33
N PRO A 134 -13.06 8.06 11.02
CA PRO A 134 -13.37 9.43 10.72
C PRO A 134 -13.13 9.64 9.23
N GLU A 135 -14.11 10.21 8.53
CA GLU A 135 -13.87 10.78 7.22
C GLU A 135 -12.57 11.60 7.28
N PRO A 136 -11.86 11.79 6.15
CA PRO A 136 -10.74 12.74 6.12
C PRO A 136 -11.23 14.01 6.78
N SER A 137 -10.64 14.32 7.94
CA SER A 137 -11.22 15.33 8.84
C SER A 137 -11.47 16.63 8.04
N PRO A 138 -12.46 17.46 8.38
CA PRO A 138 -12.64 18.75 7.71
C PRO A 138 -11.32 19.52 7.58
N ARG A 139 -10.43 19.39 8.59
CA ARG A 139 -9.06 19.89 8.57
C ARG A 139 -8.17 19.25 7.50
N SER A 140 -8.19 17.92 7.34
CA SER A 140 -7.46 17.22 6.27
C SER A 140 -7.97 17.60 4.88
N ARG A 141 -9.29 17.76 4.69
CA ARG A 141 -9.89 18.23 3.42
C ARG A 141 -9.50 19.67 3.12
N ALA A 142 -9.57 20.55 4.13
CA ALA A 142 -9.14 21.94 4.01
C ALA A 142 -7.64 22.04 3.70
N ARG A 143 -6.81 21.21 4.34
CA ARG A 143 -5.37 21.13 4.06
C ARG A 143 -5.11 20.73 2.61
N ARG A 144 -5.86 19.79 2.06
CA ARG A 144 -5.74 19.39 0.65
C ARG A 144 -6.10 20.55 -0.29
N ARG A 145 -7.24 21.21 -0.05
CA ARG A 145 -7.63 22.41 -0.82
C ARG A 145 -6.59 23.52 -0.74
N LEU A 146 -6.04 23.79 0.44
CA LEU A 146 -4.96 24.76 0.62
C LEU A 146 -3.68 24.37 -0.14
N ALA A 147 -3.34 23.08 -0.20
CA ALA A 147 -2.21 22.59 -0.98
C ALA A 147 -2.43 22.75 -2.49
N ASP A 148 -3.67 22.56 -2.95
CA ASP A 148 -4.05 22.74 -4.36
C ASP A 148 -4.06 24.24 -4.74
N GLU A 149 -4.52 25.12 -3.86
CA GLU A 149 -4.58 26.57 -4.07
C GLU A 149 -3.22 27.27 -3.91
N TYR A 150 -2.37 26.80 -3.00
CA TYR A 150 -1.08 27.42 -2.67
C TYR A 150 0.05 26.38 -2.60
N PRO A 151 0.41 25.75 -3.73
CA PRO A 151 1.32 24.60 -3.73
C PRO A 151 2.73 24.95 -3.23
N GLU A 152 3.30 26.08 -3.66
CA GLU A 152 4.66 26.47 -3.27
C GLU A 152 4.76 26.74 -1.76
N ARG A 153 3.84 27.55 -1.23
CA ARG A 153 3.79 27.88 0.20
C ARG A 153 3.50 26.66 1.07
N PHE A 154 2.67 25.74 0.59
CA PHE A 154 2.42 24.49 1.28
C PHE A 154 3.69 23.64 1.37
N LEU A 155 4.46 23.52 0.28
CA LEU A 155 5.72 22.78 0.28
C LEU A 155 6.79 23.41 1.18
N GLU A 156 6.87 24.74 1.24
CA GLU A 156 7.77 25.44 2.17
C GLU A 156 7.44 25.10 3.63
N LEU A 157 6.16 25.16 4.01
CA LEU A 157 5.70 24.80 5.35
C LEU A 157 5.99 23.33 5.68
N VAL A 158 5.76 22.42 4.73
CA VAL A 158 6.07 21.00 4.91
C VAL A 158 7.57 20.81 5.15
N ARG A 159 8.44 21.45 4.36
CA ARG A 159 9.90 21.36 4.54
C ARG A 159 10.35 21.87 5.90
N ALA A 160 9.80 23.01 6.35
CA ALA A 160 10.11 23.57 7.66
C ALA A 160 9.72 22.63 8.81
N GLU A 161 8.53 22.01 8.74
CA GLU A 161 8.09 21.02 9.72
C GLU A 161 8.95 19.74 9.68
N GLU A 162 9.32 19.25 8.49
CA GLU A 162 10.20 18.09 8.34
C GLU A 162 11.62 18.36 8.89
N GLU A 163 12.13 19.59 8.78
CA GLU A 163 13.38 20.00 9.41
C GLU A 163 13.28 20.03 10.93
N ALA A 164 12.19 20.59 11.47
CA ALA A 164 11.93 20.59 12.91
C ALA A 164 11.80 19.17 13.47
N ASP A 165 11.12 18.26 12.76
CA ASP A 165 11.00 16.86 13.14
C ASP A 165 12.35 16.12 13.12
N ARG A 166 13.17 16.37 12.09
CA ARG A 166 14.53 15.82 12.03
C ARG A 166 15.40 16.31 13.17
N ALA A 167 15.33 17.60 13.52
CA ALA A 167 16.05 18.16 14.67
C ALA A 167 15.62 17.48 15.98
N ARG A 168 14.30 17.38 16.24
CA ARG A 168 13.75 16.68 17.40
C ARG A 168 14.12 15.20 17.47
N ALA A 169 14.23 14.52 16.32
CA ALA A 169 14.66 13.13 16.26
C ALA A 169 16.17 12.98 16.55
N ALA A 170 17.00 13.90 16.05
CA ALA A 170 18.43 13.92 16.32
C ALA A 170 18.72 14.17 17.81
N GLU A 171 18.01 15.10 18.44
CA GLU A 171 18.11 15.37 19.88
C GLU A 171 17.78 14.13 20.71
N ARG A 172 16.64 13.47 20.44
CA ARG A 172 16.26 12.22 21.11
C ARG A 172 17.29 11.11 20.93
N THR A 173 17.93 11.04 19.76
CA THR A 173 18.96 10.04 19.49
C THR A 173 20.25 10.35 20.25
N ALA A 174 20.65 11.63 20.29
CA ALA A 174 21.80 12.09 21.05
C ALA A 174 21.61 11.87 22.55
N GLU A 175 20.42 12.16 23.08
CA GLU A 175 20.06 11.93 24.47
C GLU A 175 20.14 10.44 24.84
N ARG A 176 19.55 9.56 24.02
CA ARG A 176 19.65 8.11 24.20
C ARG A 176 21.10 7.61 24.18
N LYS A 177 21.94 8.16 23.30
CA LYS A 177 23.36 7.83 23.24
C LYS A 177 24.08 8.24 24.53
N ARG A 178 23.87 9.47 25.01
CA ARG A 178 24.43 9.97 26.27
C ARG A 178 24.00 9.11 27.47
N GLN A 179 22.72 8.74 27.55
CA GLN A 179 22.21 7.88 28.61
C GLN A 179 22.85 6.48 28.57
N ARG A 180 23.07 5.92 27.38
CA ARG A 180 23.75 4.63 27.22
C ARG A 180 25.23 4.68 27.60
N ASP A 181 25.92 5.75 27.19
CA ASP A 181 27.34 5.94 27.51
C ASP A 181 27.55 6.18 29.02
N ALA A 182 26.58 6.81 29.71
CA ALA A 182 26.57 6.99 31.16
C ALA A 182 26.19 5.73 31.96
N ALA A 183 25.42 4.80 31.38
CA ALA A 183 25.03 3.54 32.02
C ALA A 183 26.01 2.38 31.76
N GLY A 184 27.02 2.60 30.91
CA GLY A 184 28.07 1.63 30.59
C GLY A 184 29.41 1.88 31.30
N GLN A 185 29.47 2.85 32.23
CA GLN A 185 30.52 3.04 33.23
C GLN A 185 30.08 2.42 34.56
#